data_AF-I3I567-F1
#
_entry.id   AF-I3I567-F1
#
_cell.length_a   1.000
_cell.length_b   1.000
_cell.length_c   1.000
_cell.angle_alpha   90.00
_cell.angle_beta   90.00
_cell.angle_gamma   90.00
#
_symmetry.space_group_name_H-M   'P 1'
#
loop_
_entity.id
_entity.type
_entity.pdbx_description
1 polymer ?
#
loop_
_entity_poly.entity_id
_entity_poly.type
_entity_poly.pdbx_seq_one_letter_code
_entity_poly.pdbx_strand_id
1 'polypeptide(L)' 'MVLIVELLNTGIEMVVDRIGSEFHELSGKAKDLGSCAVLMSLLAATATWAVILWP' A
#
# COMPACT_ATOMS: atom_id res chain seq x y z
N MET A 1 3.23 -4.34 10.97
CA MET A 1 2.69 -3.19 10.22
C MET A 1 2.52 -3.51 8.74
N VAL A 2 3.51 -4.07 8.05
CA VAL A 2 3.43 -4.42 6.60
C VAL A 2 2.14 -5.16 6.23
N LEU A 3 1.82 -6.27 6.92
CA LEU A 3 0.61 -7.06 6.62
C LEU A 3 -0.71 -6.29 6.81
N ILE A 4 -0.75 -5.35 7.77
CA ILE A 4 -1.94 -4.52 8.00
C ILE A 4 -2.12 -3.56 6.83
N VAL A 5 -1.03 -2.93 6.38
CA VAL A 5 -1.06 -1.99 5.26
C VAL A 5 -1.40 -2.70 3.95
N GLU A 6 -0.88 -3.91 3.73
CA GLU A 6 -1.22 -4.75 2.58
C GLU A 6 -2.72 -5.07 2.55
N LEU A 7 -3.29 -5.49 3.68
CA LEU A 7 -4.70 -5.81 3.79
C LEU A 7 -5.61 -4.60 3.50
N LEU A 8 -5.16 -3.41 3.93
CA LEU A 8 -5.84 -2.15 3.60
C LEU A 8 -5.72 -1.80 2.11
N ASN A 9 -4.55 -1.99 1.49
CA ASN A 9 -4.36 -1.78 0.05
C ASN A 9 -5.31 -2.67 -0.75
N THR A 10 -5.35 -3.97 -0.45
CA THR A 10 -6.28 -4.92 -1.10
C THR A 10 -7.74 -4.51 -0.89
N GLY A 11 -8.11 -4.04 0.30
CA GLY A 11 -9.46 -3.53 0.56
C GLY A 11 -9.83 -2.32 -0.32
N ILE A 12 -8.91 -1.38 -0.51
CA ILE A 12 -9.09 -0.21 -1.39
C ILE A 12 -9.23 -0.67 -2.85
N GLU A 13 -8.35 -1.55 -3.32
CA GLU A 13 -8.42 -2.11 -4.68
C GLU A 13 -9.77 -2.79 -4.94
N MET A 14 -10.26 -3.62 -4.01
CA MET A 14 -11.57 -4.26 -4.13
C MET A 14 -12.73 -3.25 -4.21
N VAL A 15 -12.69 -2.17 -3.44
CA VAL A 15 -13.72 -1.11 -3.48
C VAL A 15 -13.67 -0.35 -4.81
N VAL A 16 -12.47 -0.01 -5.27
CA VAL A 16 -12.25 0.72 -6.52
C VAL A 16 -12.68 -0.11 -7.72
N ASP A 17 -12.30 -1.39 -7.76
CA ASP A 17 -12.65 -2.33 -8.84
C ASP A 17 -14.14 -2.66 -8.88
N ARG A 18 -14.81 -2.63 -7.72
CA ARG A 18 -16.27 -2.80 -7.64
C ARG A 18 -17.04 -1.63 -8.27
N ILE A 19 -16.53 -0.39 -8.18
CA ILE A 19 -17.30 0.82 -8.53
C ILE A 19 -17.18 1.21 -10.01
N GLY A 20 -16.05 0.96 -10.67
CA GLY A 20 -15.82 1.47 -12.03
C GLY A 20 -15.20 0.44 -12.96
N SER A 21 -16.02 -0.17 -13.82
CA SER A 21 -15.54 -0.90 -15.01
C SER A 21 -15.08 0.04 -16.13
N GLU A 22 -15.37 1.34 -16.02
CA GLU A 22 -14.90 2.38 -16.91
C GLU A 22 -13.64 3.06 -16.37
N PHE A 23 -12.77 3.52 -17.28
CA PHE A 23 -11.50 4.12 -16.89
C PHE A 23 -11.71 5.44 -16.14
N HIS A 24 -11.36 5.47 -14.85
CA HIS A 24 -11.43 6.66 -14.01
C HIS A 24 -10.03 7.03 -13.50
N GLU A 25 -9.54 8.21 -13.85
CA GLU A 25 -8.20 8.67 -13.48
C GLU A 25 -8.01 8.73 -11.95
N LEU A 26 -9.06 9.08 -11.21
CA LEU A 26 -9.05 9.10 -9.73
C LEU A 26 -8.94 7.68 -9.12
N SER A 27 -9.53 6.68 -9.78
CA SER A 27 -9.42 5.28 -9.36
C SER A 27 -7.99 4.76 -9.50
N GLY A 28 -7.29 5.16 -10.57
CA GLY A 28 -5.85 4.89 -10.73
C GLY A 28 -5.04 5.49 -9.60
N LYS A 29 -5.25 6.79 -9.31
CA LYS A 29 -4.56 7.49 -8.20
C LYS A 29 -4.80 6.83 -6.84
N ALA A 30 -6.01 6.34 -6.57
CA ALA A 30 -6.31 5.63 -5.32
C ALA A 30 -5.48 4.35 -5.17
N LYS A 31 -5.31 3.58 -6.25
CA LYS A 31 -4.47 2.37 -6.25
C LYS A 31 -2.98 2.68 -6.08
N ASP A 32 -2.50 3.73 -6.75
CA ASP A 32 -1.10 4.16 -6.64
C ASP A 32 -0.75 4.58 -5.21
N LEU A 33 -1.66 5.32 -4.55
CA LEU A 33 -1.53 5.70 -3.14
C LEU A 33 -1.51 4.48 -2.20
N GLY A 34 -2.36 3.49 -2.45
CA GLY A 34 -2.38 2.24 -1.68
C GLY A 34 -1.07 1.46 -1.79
N SER A 35 -0.57 1.28 -3.01
CA SER A 35 0.73 0.62 -3.26
C SER A 35 1.92 1.40 -2.67
N CYS A 36 1.85 2.74 -2.69
CA CYS A 36 2.85 3.59 -2.04
C CYS A 36 2.87 3.38 -0.52
N ALA A 37 1.71 3.24 0.13
CA ALA A 37 1.65 2.94 1.56
C ALA A 37 2.32 1.61 1.91
N VAL A 38 2.12 0.57 1.08
CA VAL A 38 2.80 -0.73 1.23
C VAL A 38 4.31 -0.56 1.15
N LEU A 39 4.81 0.16 0.13
CA LEU A 39 6.24 0.45 -0.03
C LEU A 39 6.80 1.16 1.21
N MET A 40 6.11 2.19 1.71
CA MET A 40 6.52 2.92 2.91
C MET A 40 6.58 2.01 4.14
N SER A 41 5.65 1.06 4.27
CA SER A 41 5.65 0.08 5.35
C SER A 41 6.83 -0.89 5.27
N LEU A 42 7.24 -1.29 4.06
CA LEU A 42 8.42 -2.13 3.81
C LEU A 42 9.72 -1.38 4.09
N LEU A 43 9.81 -0.10 3.70
CA LEU A 43 10.95 0.77 4.03
C LEU A 43 11.08 0.95 5.54
N ALA A 44 9.96 1.20 6.23
CA ALA A 44 9.95 1.31 7.69
C ALA A 44 10.38 -0.01 8.38
N ALA A 45 9.91 -1.15 7.88
CA ALA A 45 10.34 -2.46 8.38
C ALA A 45 11.85 -2.67 8.17
N THR A 46 12.34 -2.38 6.97
CA THR A 46 13.77 -2.47 6.63
C THR A 46 14.62 -1.55 7.50
N ALA A 47 14.20 -0.30 7.66
CA ALA A 47 14.89 0.68 8.52
C ALA A 47 14.91 0.23 9.99
N THR A 48 13.81 -0.34 10.49
CA THR A 48 13.74 -0.86 11.85
C THR A 48 14.75 -1.98 12.06
N TRP A 49 14.80 -2.96 11.15
CA TRP A 49 15.78 -4.03 11.22
C TRP A 49 17.22 -3.53 11.02
N ALA A 50 17.44 -2.57 10.14
CA ALA A 50 18.75 -1.95 9.95
C ALA A 50 19.23 -1.31 11.26
N VAL A 51 18.40 -0.55 11.97
CA VAL A 51 18.76 0.04 13.28
C VAL A 51 19.03 -1.03 14.33
N ILE A 52 18.26 -2.12 14.35
CA ILE A 52 18.45 -3.22 15.33
C ILE A 52 19.74 -4.01 15.06
N LEU A 53 20.09 -4.23 13.79
CA LEU A 53 21.25 -5.03 13.38
C LEU A 53 22.53 -4.19 13.19
N TRP A 54 22.40 -2.87 13.13
CA TRP A 54 23.56 -1.98 13.04
C TRP A 54 24.31 -2.00 14.38
N PRO A 55 25.64 -2.26 14.36
CA PRO A 55 26.46 -2.38 15.57
C PRO A 55 26.59 -1.08 16.37
#